data_AF-A0A6J2K444-F1
#
_entry.id   AF-A0A6J2K444-F1
#
_cell.length_a   1.000
_cell.length_b   1.000
_cell.length_c   1.000
_cell.angle_alpha   90.00
_cell.angle_beta   90.00
_cell.angle_gamma   90.00
#
_symmetry.space_group_name_H-M   'P 1'
#
loop_
_entity.id
_entity.type
_entity.pdbx_description
1 polymer ?
#
loop_
_entity_poly.entity_id
_entity_poly.type
_entity_poly.pdbx_seq_one_letter_code
_entity_poly.pdbx_strand_id
1 'polypeptide(L)'
;MSEEESVDIEQELDELLTNVQPNLQDVFKRGFTNVALQQTKNGEQLKPDTLADTSYFAKNTQVNLSRLELVKSPTFHVQTLSLDLKSMSMAVRCSLGEVNIRGLYSAYNENLYNLIPVMADGHVVISLSNMTADVNIGLVIEDDAFSFINPGIDFTHDEVLVKLSWPSPQRNGGYEFVTTEQLAKHIDDLPLTAAISLPLYALLRDKLQRHLAVVLRQATSVSELVSCNPCLYEAYSAMVDSLAENGNRIVDMILINMRRTLLQNCREVLELPPLHAMFMHKIGSVSFVGKFETDAGWVKNLATINRINDVSVTRRDPAKTSFHVTLRIKDLQIGYDEYRIKAMGVSCSGRLAAAFNSCSLHLAVTIGLAQTEPYAQLDDLTLQSMDNMDLHVTGLGPLSGLSGAVGARARGAGVAHAAPALSAQLHHDARIALAELPLYHLLHGKQYDNYVN
;
A
#
# COMPACT_ATOMS: atom_id res chain seq x y z
N MET A 1 62.23 -5.00 12.69
CA MET A 1 60.96 -4.90 13.42
C MET A 1 60.08 -4.00 12.57
N SER A 2 59.32 -4.61 11.66
CA SER A 2 58.27 -3.93 10.91
C SER A 2 57.11 -3.73 11.87
N GLU A 3 56.76 -2.48 12.12
CA GLU A 3 55.49 -2.11 12.74
C GLU A 3 54.38 -2.65 11.82
N GLU A 4 53.73 -3.73 12.24
CA GLU A 4 52.46 -4.12 11.66
C GLU A 4 51.48 -2.99 12.02
N GLU A 5 51.25 -2.08 11.07
CA GLU A 5 50.10 -1.20 11.10
C GLU A 5 48.87 -2.09 11.24
N SER A 6 48.31 -2.16 12.46
CA SER A 6 47.02 -2.80 12.69
C SER A 6 45.98 -1.94 11.99
N VAL A 7 45.74 -2.22 10.71
CA VAL A 7 44.71 -1.58 9.92
C VAL A 7 43.38 -1.76 10.65
N ASP A 8 42.77 -0.66 11.03
CA ASP A 8 41.44 -0.66 11.65
C ASP A 8 40.43 -1.06 10.56
N ILE A 9 39.98 -2.31 10.60
CA ILE A 9 39.07 -2.91 9.63
C ILE A 9 37.78 -2.09 9.51
N GLU A 10 37.33 -1.45 10.59
CA GLU A 10 36.14 -0.59 10.57
C GLU A 10 36.39 0.70 9.76
N GLN A 11 37.56 1.31 9.91
CA GLN A 11 37.94 2.49 9.16
C GLN A 11 38.14 2.16 7.67
N GLU A 12 38.79 1.04 7.37
CA GLU A 12 38.99 0.57 5.99
C GLU A 12 37.64 0.29 5.30
N LEU A 13 36.70 -0.34 6.01
CA LEU A 13 35.35 -0.57 5.53
C LEU A 13 34.61 0.75 5.26
N ASP A 14 34.70 1.73 6.17
CA ASP A 14 34.03 3.02 6.02
C ASP A 14 34.51 3.79 4.77
N GLU A 15 35.83 3.79 4.53
CA GLU A 15 36.45 4.38 3.35
C GLU A 15 36.02 3.64 2.07
N LEU A 16 36.03 2.31 2.09
CA LEU A 16 35.62 1.49 0.94
C LEU A 16 34.16 1.75 0.55
N LEU A 17 33.23 1.72 1.50
CA LEU A 17 31.81 1.94 1.24
C LEU A 17 31.55 3.34 0.66
N THR A 18 32.27 4.34 1.15
CA THR A 18 32.19 5.73 0.65
C THR A 18 32.66 5.82 -0.81
N ASN A 19 33.71 5.10 -1.17
CA ASN A 19 34.30 5.12 -2.51
C ASN A 19 33.50 4.34 -3.56
N VAL A 20 32.89 3.20 -3.18
CA VAL A 20 32.17 2.33 -4.13
C VAL A 20 30.74 2.84 -4.42
N GLN A 21 30.13 3.53 -3.47
CA GLN A 21 28.73 3.96 -3.55
C GLN A 21 28.35 4.72 -4.84
N PRO A 22 29.12 5.71 -5.34
CA PRO A 22 28.75 6.42 -6.58
C PRO A 22 28.68 5.51 -7.81
N ASN A 23 29.62 4.57 -7.94
CA ASN A 23 29.65 3.63 -9.06
C ASN A 23 28.46 2.66 -8.99
N LEU A 24 28.14 2.16 -7.78
CA LEU A 24 27.01 1.27 -7.59
C LEU A 24 25.67 1.96 -7.85
N GLN A 25 25.53 3.24 -7.48
CA GLN A 25 24.34 4.04 -7.83
C GLN A 25 24.11 4.08 -9.35
N ASP A 26 25.17 4.25 -10.14
CA ASP A 26 25.07 4.27 -11.59
C ASP A 26 24.76 2.88 -12.18
N VAL A 27 25.28 1.81 -11.59
CA VAL A 27 24.89 0.43 -11.92
C VAL A 27 23.39 0.23 -11.71
N PHE A 28 22.84 0.63 -10.56
CA PHE A 28 21.41 0.52 -10.30
C PHE A 28 20.56 1.34 -11.27
N LYS A 29 20.93 2.60 -11.56
CA LYS A 29 20.23 3.45 -12.55
C LYS A 29 20.19 2.79 -13.93
N ARG A 30 21.32 2.22 -14.39
CA ARG A 30 21.38 1.46 -15.65
C ARG A 30 20.54 0.19 -15.59
N GLY A 31 20.56 -0.52 -14.46
CA GLY A 31 19.73 -1.70 -14.19
C GLY A 31 18.25 -1.42 -14.40
N PHE A 32 17.72 -0.32 -13.85
CA PHE A 32 16.32 0.08 -14.06
C PHE A 32 15.96 0.22 -15.54
N THR A 33 16.84 0.84 -16.32
CA THR A 33 16.65 1.03 -17.76
C THR A 33 16.69 -0.31 -18.50
N ASN A 34 17.65 -1.18 -18.15
CA ASN A 34 17.81 -2.50 -18.78
C ASN A 34 16.61 -3.42 -18.52
N VAL A 35 16.11 -3.46 -17.28
CA VAL A 35 14.92 -4.27 -16.94
C VAL A 35 13.69 -3.78 -17.71
N ALA A 36 13.50 -2.46 -17.86
CA ALA A 36 12.41 -1.91 -18.65
C ALA A 36 12.51 -2.31 -20.14
N LEU A 37 13.72 -2.36 -20.70
CA LEU A 37 13.97 -2.83 -22.07
C LEU A 37 13.74 -4.34 -22.22
N GLN A 38 14.06 -5.14 -21.21
CA GLN A 38 13.82 -6.59 -21.24
C GLN A 38 12.32 -6.91 -21.21
N GLN A 39 11.57 -6.23 -20.33
CA GLN A 39 10.12 -6.39 -20.22
C GLN A 39 9.38 -6.01 -21.51
N THR A 40 9.89 -5.02 -22.27
CA THR A 40 9.28 -4.62 -23.55
C THR A 40 9.65 -5.54 -24.72
N LYS A 41 10.84 -6.17 -24.70
CA LYS A 41 11.32 -7.05 -25.78
C LYS A 41 10.78 -8.48 -25.71
N ASN A 42 10.52 -9.00 -24.52
CA ASN A 42 10.21 -10.41 -24.35
C ASN A 42 8.83 -10.84 -24.85
N GLY A 43 7.96 -9.91 -25.29
CA GLY A 43 6.76 -10.23 -26.09
C GLY A 43 5.78 -11.21 -25.45
N GLU A 44 5.96 -11.57 -24.17
CA GLU A 44 5.00 -12.35 -23.42
C GLU A 44 3.70 -11.57 -23.44
N GLN A 45 2.60 -12.23 -23.81
CA GLN A 45 1.27 -11.71 -23.57
C GLN A 45 1.13 -11.55 -22.06
N LEU A 46 1.56 -10.39 -21.55
CA LEU A 46 1.33 -10.02 -20.16
C LEU A 46 -0.18 -10.10 -19.99
N LYS A 47 -0.62 -10.97 -19.06
CA LYS A 47 -1.99 -10.94 -18.60
C LYS A 47 -2.34 -9.49 -18.28
N PRO A 48 -3.53 -9.01 -18.69
CA PRO A 48 -3.93 -7.65 -18.42
C PRO A 48 -3.84 -7.39 -16.92
N ASP A 49 -3.34 -6.22 -16.55
CA ASP A 49 -3.22 -5.83 -15.15
C ASP A 49 -4.59 -5.39 -14.66
N THR A 50 -5.34 -6.35 -14.15
CA THR A 50 -6.73 -6.16 -13.74
C THR A 50 -6.84 -5.68 -12.29
N LEU A 51 -7.86 -4.85 -12.03
CA LEU A 51 -8.31 -4.47 -10.70
C LEU A 51 -9.62 -5.22 -10.39
N ALA A 52 -9.84 -5.53 -9.11
CA ALA A 52 -11.05 -6.23 -8.69
C ALA A 52 -12.30 -5.34 -8.84
N ASP A 53 -13.44 -5.96 -9.18
CA ASP A 53 -14.72 -5.25 -9.24
C ASP A 53 -15.05 -4.60 -7.90
N THR A 54 -15.46 -3.35 -7.93
CA THR A 54 -15.76 -2.54 -6.74
C THR A 54 -17.06 -1.76 -6.91
N SER A 55 -17.68 -1.41 -5.80
CA SER A 55 -18.90 -0.62 -5.76
C SER A 55 -18.73 0.52 -4.77
N TYR A 56 -19.19 1.72 -5.12
CA TYR A 56 -19.24 2.82 -4.18
C TYR A 56 -20.61 3.49 -4.17
N PHE A 57 -20.86 4.20 -3.08
CA PHE A 57 -22.13 4.86 -2.81
C PHE A 57 -21.90 6.37 -2.71
N ALA A 58 -22.58 7.12 -3.56
CA ALA A 58 -22.58 8.57 -3.52
C ALA A 58 -24.01 9.06 -3.35
N LYS A 59 -24.38 9.44 -2.11
CA LYS A 59 -25.73 9.86 -1.72
C LYS A 59 -26.75 8.77 -2.08
N ASN A 60 -27.54 8.97 -3.14
CA ASN A 60 -28.60 8.07 -3.58
C ASN A 60 -28.24 7.34 -4.88
N THR A 61 -26.97 7.41 -5.29
CA THR A 61 -26.45 6.75 -6.48
C THR A 61 -25.50 5.63 -6.08
N GLN A 62 -25.81 4.40 -6.48
CA GLN A 62 -24.85 3.29 -6.47
C GLN A 62 -24.12 3.28 -7.82
N VAL A 63 -22.80 3.20 -7.78
CA VAL A 63 -21.97 3.01 -8.97
C VAL A 63 -21.15 1.74 -8.80
N ASN A 64 -21.20 0.87 -9.80
CA ASN A 64 -20.41 -0.35 -9.89
C ASN A 64 -19.36 -0.18 -10.97
N LEU A 65 -18.13 -0.52 -10.65
CA LEU A 65 -17.02 -0.56 -11.59
C LEU A 65 -16.60 -2.02 -11.77
N SER A 66 -16.49 -2.44 -13.02
CA SER A 66 -16.16 -3.83 -13.35
C SER A 66 -15.21 -3.93 -14.54
N ARG A 67 -14.47 -5.05 -14.61
CA ARG A 67 -13.48 -5.31 -15.68
C ARG A 67 -12.48 -4.15 -15.81
N LEU A 68 -12.05 -3.64 -14.67
CA LEU A 68 -11.06 -2.57 -14.59
C LEU A 68 -9.69 -3.14 -14.93
N GLU A 69 -8.97 -2.50 -15.84
CA GLU A 69 -7.62 -2.90 -16.23
C GLU A 69 -6.76 -1.70 -16.63
N LEU A 70 -5.45 -1.81 -16.42
CA LEU A 70 -4.49 -0.85 -16.97
C LEU A 70 -4.47 -0.98 -18.50
N VAL A 71 -4.56 0.16 -19.19
CA VAL A 71 -4.48 0.22 -20.66
C VAL A 71 -3.09 -0.23 -21.14
N LYS A 72 -2.06 0.07 -20.36
CA LYS A 72 -0.67 -0.35 -20.59
C LYS A 72 0.01 -0.59 -19.25
N SER A 73 0.89 -1.60 -19.19
CA SER A 73 1.76 -1.79 -18.03
C SER A 73 2.65 -0.55 -17.82
N PRO A 74 2.77 -0.03 -16.60
CA PRO A 74 3.64 1.10 -16.30
C PRO A 74 5.11 0.75 -16.58
N THR A 75 5.86 1.74 -17.02
CA THR A 75 7.32 1.67 -17.15
C THR A 75 7.94 2.65 -16.18
N PHE A 76 8.92 2.21 -15.40
CA PHE A 76 9.53 3.03 -14.35
C PHE A 76 10.82 3.65 -14.84
N HIS A 77 10.85 4.98 -14.94
CA HIS A 77 12.03 5.72 -15.38
C HIS A 77 12.66 6.47 -14.20
N VAL A 78 13.90 6.14 -13.85
CA VAL A 78 14.58 6.74 -12.68
C VAL A 78 14.94 8.20 -12.97
N GLN A 79 14.47 9.10 -12.11
CA GLN A 79 14.82 10.53 -12.11
C GLN A 79 15.98 10.81 -11.17
N THR A 80 15.91 10.30 -9.94
CA THR A 80 16.95 10.42 -8.93
C THR A 80 17.11 9.10 -8.19
N LEU A 81 18.35 8.82 -7.76
CA LEU A 81 18.68 7.66 -6.94
C LEU A 81 19.76 8.08 -5.94
N SER A 82 19.51 7.81 -4.67
CA SER A 82 20.43 7.99 -3.56
C SER A 82 20.58 6.66 -2.85
N LEU A 83 21.83 6.23 -2.68
CA LEU A 83 22.21 5.00 -1.99
C LEU A 83 23.06 5.40 -0.80
N ASP A 84 22.85 4.76 0.35
CA ASP A 84 23.71 4.85 1.52
C ASP A 84 23.98 3.44 2.03
N LEU A 85 25.18 2.93 1.75
CA LEU A 85 25.59 1.58 2.14
C LEU A 85 25.87 1.46 3.64
N LYS A 86 26.19 2.57 4.32
CA LYS A 86 26.46 2.58 5.76
C LYS A 86 25.19 2.43 6.58
N SER A 87 24.07 2.95 6.08
CA SER A 87 22.75 2.73 6.66
C SER A 87 21.96 1.61 5.98
N MET A 88 22.50 0.98 4.93
CA MET A 88 21.79 0.00 4.11
C MET A 88 20.45 0.53 3.61
N SER A 89 20.46 1.73 3.03
CA SER A 89 19.23 2.37 2.55
C SER A 89 19.35 2.88 1.12
N MET A 90 18.24 2.85 0.40
CA MET A 90 18.15 3.41 -0.93
C MET A 90 16.86 4.21 -1.09
N ALA A 91 16.99 5.39 -1.67
CA ALA A 91 15.89 6.24 -2.07
C ALA A 91 15.91 6.43 -3.59
N VAL A 92 14.79 6.18 -4.26
CA VAL A 92 14.66 6.28 -5.70
C VAL A 92 13.41 7.07 -6.04
N ARG A 93 13.53 8.05 -6.94
CA ARG A 93 12.37 8.71 -7.54
C ARG A 93 12.21 8.23 -8.97
N CYS A 94 11.03 7.72 -9.29
CA CYS A 94 10.71 7.20 -10.61
C CYS A 94 9.56 7.99 -11.25
N SER A 95 9.62 8.22 -12.55
CA SER A 95 8.49 8.66 -13.36
C SER A 95 7.80 7.47 -14.01
N LEU A 96 6.48 7.43 -13.94
CA LEU A 96 5.62 6.46 -14.61
C LEU A 96 4.96 7.07 -15.85
N GLY A 97 4.95 8.40 -15.97
CA GLY A 97 4.25 9.12 -17.04
C GLY A 97 2.74 9.10 -16.82
N GLU A 98 1.98 8.75 -17.85
CA GLU A 98 0.51 8.66 -17.77
C GLU A 98 0.07 7.24 -17.41
N VAL A 99 -0.75 7.11 -16.37
CA VAL A 99 -1.38 5.84 -16.00
C VAL A 99 -2.84 5.88 -16.37
N ASN A 100 -3.23 4.99 -17.29
CA ASN A 100 -4.57 4.92 -17.84
C ASN A 100 -5.25 3.62 -17.42
N ILE A 101 -6.47 3.74 -16.88
CA ILE A 101 -7.32 2.63 -16.46
C ILE A 101 -8.57 2.68 -17.32
N ARG A 102 -9.00 1.52 -17.84
CA ARG A 102 -10.28 1.38 -18.53
C ARG A 102 -11.13 0.31 -17.88
N GLY A 103 -12.44 0.43 -18.05
CA GLY A 103 -13.38 -0.61 -17.64
C GLY A 103 -14.81 -0.26 -17.97
N LEU A 104 -15.72 -0.90 -17.26
CA LEU A 104 -17.16 -0.70 -17.38
C LEU A 104 -17.71 -0.07 -16.10
N TYR A 105 -18.64 0.85 -16.24
CA TYR A 105 -19.41 1.37 -15.12
C TYR A 105 -20.90 1.06 -15.31
N SER A 106 -21.59 0.89 -14.19
CA SER A 106 -23.05 0.85 -14.12
C SER A 106 -23.50 1.73 -12.96
N ALA A 107 -24.34 2.72 -13.24
CA ALA A 107 -24.84 3.67 -12.26
C ALA A 107 -26.35 3.58 -12.13
N TYR A 108 -26.81 3.62 -10.88
CA TYR A 108 -28.21 3.53 -10.51
C TYR A 108 -28.55 4.59 -9.46
N ASN A 109 -29.52 5.46 -9.74
CA ASN A 109 -29.98 6.49 -8.82
C ASN A 109 -31.39 6.21 -8.31
N GLU A 110 -31.55 6.07 -6.99
CA GLU A 110 -32.82 5.74 -6.34
C GLU A 110 -33.89 6.81 -6.54
N ASN A 111 -33.55 8.10 -6.33
CA ASN A 111 -34.51 9.19 -6.44
C ASN A 111 -35.08 9.30 -7.86
N LEU A 112 -34.19 9.18 -8.85
CA LEU A 112 -34.57 9.27 -10.24
C LEU A 112 -35.38 8.04 -10.65
N TYR A 113 -35.04 6.83 -10.18
CA TYR A 113 -35.75 5.60 -10.56
C TYR A 113 -37.25 5.65 -10.27
N ASN A 114 -37.64 6.21 -9.12
CA ASN A 114 -39.06 6.35 -8.74
C ASN A 114 -39.86 7.25 -9.70
N LEU A 115 -39.18 8.10 -10.47
CA LEU A 115 -39.77 8.99 -11.47
C LEU A 115 -39.57 8.47 -12.90
N ILE A 116 -38.36 8.01 -13.21
CA ILE A 116 -37.91 7.52 -14.51
C ILE A 116 -36.88 6.42 -14.25
N PRO A 117 -37.02 5.20 -14.81
CA PRO A 117 -36.07 4.12 -14.61
C PRO A 117 -34.73 4.40 -15.34
N VAL A 118 -33.92 5.30 -14.79
CA VAL A 118 -32.62 5.68 -15.36
C VAL A 118 -31.55 4.74 -14.81
N MET A 119 -31.01 3.94 -15.72
CA MET A 119 -29.77 3.18 -15.55
C MET A 119 -28.79 3.72 -16.58
N ALA A 120 -27.57 4.02 -16.16
CA ALA A 120 -26.49 4.39 -17.06
C ALA A 120 -25.42 3.30 -17.01
N ASP A 121 -25.30 2.56 -18.11
CA ASP A 121 -24.25 1.59 -18.33
C ASP A 121 -23.33 2.12 -19.42
N GLY A 122 -22.02 1.96 -19.24
CA GLY A 122 -21.07 2.51 -20.18
C GLY A 122 -19.63 2.13 -19.90
N HIS A 123 -18.73 2.82 -20.60
CA HIS A 123 -17.29 2.68 -20.41
C HIS A 123 -16.77 3.80 -19.53
N VAL A 124 -15.77 3.47 -18.72
CA VAL A 124 -15.03 4.42 -17.91
C VAL A 124 -13.56 4.37 -18.32
N VAL A 125 -12.96 5.55 -18.46
CA VAL A 125 -11.51 5.74 -18.62
C VAL A 125 -11.05 6.72 -17.56
N ILE A 126 -10.03 6.35 -16.80
CA ILE A 126 -9.42 7.18 -15.76
C ILE A 126 -7.96 7.36 -16.13
N SER A 127 -7.53 8.60 -16.25
CA SER A 127 -6.18 8.98 -16.65
C SER A 127 -5.54 9.78 -15.52
N LEU A 128 -4.40 9.31 -15.02
CA LEU A 128 -3.55 10.03 -14.07
C LEU A 128 -2.33 10.57 -14.81
N SER A 129 -2.17 11.89 -14.82
CA SER A 129 -1.08 12.56 -15.54
C SER A 129 0.19 12.69 -14.69
N ASN A 130 1.35 12.60 -15.36
CA ASN A 130 2.67 12.82 -14.79
C ASN A 130 2.92 12.11 -13.46
N MET A 131 2.48 10.86 -13.37
CA MET A 131 2.60 10.09 -12.15
C MET A 131 4.07 9.83 -11.82
N THR A 132 4.45 10.11 -10.57
CA THR A 132 5.77 9.80 -10.02
C THR A 132 5.66 8.93 -8.78
N ALA A 133 6.70 8.16 -8.51
CA ALA A 133 6.82 7.31 -7.34
C ALA A 133 8.08 7.70 -6.56
N ASP A 134 7.92 8.12 -5.32
CA ASP A 134 9.01 8.29 -4.37
C ASP A 134 9.14 7.00 -3.56
N VAL A 135 10.28 6.33 -3.68
CA VAL A 135 10.56 5.01 -3.12
C VAL A 135 11.66 5.13 -2.08
N ASN A 136 11.42 4.63 -0.88
CA ASN A 136 12.45 4.42 0.15
C ASN A 136 12.44 2.94 0.55
N ILE A 137 13.61 2.32 0.56
CA ILE A 137 13.78 0.91 0.92
C ILE A 137 14.97 0.73 1.86
N GLY A 138 14.92 -0.32 2.68
CA GLY A 138 16.13 -0.88 3.26
C GLY A 138 16.72 -1.93 2.33
N LEU A 139 18.03 -2.00 2.28
CA LEU A 139 18.78 -3.04 1.60
C LEU A 139 19.12 -4.15 2.59
N VAL A 140 19.13 -5.37 2.10
CA VAL A 140 19.63 -6.54 2.82
C VAL A 140 20.50 -7.38 1.90
N ILE A 141 21.37 -8.19 2.50
CA ILE A 141 22.27 -9.09 1.79
C ILE A 141 21.62 -10.48 1.82
N GLU A 142 21.27 -11.01 0.64
CA GLU A 142 20.71 -12.36 0.46
C GLU A 142 21.54 -13.07 -0.61
N ASP A 143 22.11 -14.24 -0.28
CA ASP A 143 22.86 -15.08 -1.23
C ASP A 143 23.92 -14.30 -2.06
N ASP A 144 24.69 -13.43 -1.38
CA ASP A 144 25.73 -12.57 -1.99
C ASP A 144 25.20 -11.50 -2.98
N ALA A 145 23.90 -11.22 -2.95
CA ALA A 145 23.26 -10.16 -3.73
C ALA A 145 22.49 -9.19 -2.83
N PHE A 146 22.23 -7.99 -3.35
CA PHE A 146 21.31 -7.07 -2.70
C PHE A 146 19.86 -7.51 -2.93
N SER A 147 19.10 -7.50 -1.85
CA SER A 147 17.63 -7.57 -1.84
C SER A 147 17.10 -6.38 -1.06
N PHE A 148 15.79 -6.28 -0.89
CA PHE A 148 15.18 -5.13 -0.21
C PHE A 148 14.08 -5.53 0.76
N ILE A 149 13.93 -4.70 1.79
CA ILE A 149 12.89 -4.80 2.80
C ILE A 149 12.24 -3.43 3.05
N ASN A 150 11.05 -3.47 3.64
CA ASN A 150 10.27 -2.31 4.06
C ASN A 150 10.09 -1.22 2.98
N PRO A 151 9.58 -1.56 1.78
CA PRO A 151 9.37 -0.59 0.72
C PRO A 151 8.30 0.44 1.11
N GLY A 152 8.72 1.66 1.41
CA GLY A 152 7.87 2.84 1.45
C GLY A 152 7.77 3.41 0.04
N ILE A 153 6.57 3.36 -0.56
CA ILE A 153 6.36 3.82 -1.94
C ILE A 153 5.14 4.73 -1.95
N ASP A 154 5.39 5.99 -2.23
CA ASP A 154 4.39 7.03 -2.32
C ASP A 154 4.22 7.46 -3.77
N PHE A 155 2.97 7.46 -4.23
CA PHE A 155 2.64 7.92 -5.57
C PHE A 155 2.08 9.33 -5.53
N THR A 156 2.54 10.14 -6.48
CA THR A 156 2.03 11.49 -6.71
C THR A 156 1.69 11.63 -8.19
N HIS A 157 0.72 12.48 -8.50
CA HIS A 157 0.25 12.77 -9.86
C HIS A 157 -0.22 14.22 -9.90
N ASP A 158 -0.23 14.81 -11.09
CA ASP A 158 -0.60 16.23 -11.24
C ASP A 158 -2.13 16.39 -11.29
N GLU A 159 -2.79 15.57 -12.10
CA GLU A 159 -4.23 15.65 -12.34
C GLU A 159 -4.84 14.26 -12.58
N VAL A 160 -6.14 14.15 -12.33
CA VAL A 160 -6.96 12.97 -12.58
C VAL A 160 -8.11 13.35 -13.50
N LEU A 161 -8.17 12.71 -14.67
CA LEU A 161 -9.23 12.89 -15.66
C LEU A 161 -10.08 11.62 -15.74
N VAL A 162 -11.38 11.76 -15.46
CA VAL A 162 -12.36 10.69 -15.58
C VAL A 162 -13.24 10.95 -16.80
N LYS A 163 -13.24 10.04 -17.76
CA LYS A 163 -14.12 10.04 -18.92
C LYS A 163 -15.14 8.92 -18.81
N LEU A 164 -16.42 9.28 -18.84
CA LEU A 164 -17.53 8.33 -18.91
C LEU A 164 -18.15 8.40 -20.29
N SER A 165 -18.42 7.25 -20.90
CA SER A 165 -19.12 7.18 -22.18
C SER A 165 -20.27 6.19 -22.13
N TRP A 166 -21.41 6.55 -22.72
CA TRP A 166 -22.60 5.69 -22.78
C TRP A 166 -23.35 5.84 -24.10
N PRO A 167 -24.04 4.79 -24.56
CA PRO A 167 -24.84 4.87 -25.78
C PRO A 167 -26.07 5.76 -25.57
N SER A 168 -26.27 6.72 -26.47
CA SER A 168 -27.43 7.59 -26.52
C SER A 168 -28.17 7.37 -27.85
N PRO A 169 -29.50 7.13 -27.82
CA PRO A 169 -30.27 6.89 -29.03
C PRO A 169 -30.39 8.17 -29.88
N GLN A 170 -30.09 8.04 -31.17
CA GLN A 170 -30.29 9.10 -32.15
C GLN A 170 -31.73 9.10 -32.70
N ARG A 171 -32.22 10.27 -33.11
CA ARG A 171 -33.55 10.43 -33.75
C ARG A 171 -33.74 9.59 -35.02
N ASN A 172 -32.63 9.19 -35.68
CA ASN A 172 -32.65 8.49 -36.97
C ASN A 172 -32.48 6.96 -36.84
N GLY A 173 -32.54 6.39 -35.63
CA GLY A 173 -32.50 4.93 -35.42
C GLY A 173 -31.11 4.31 -35.22
N GLY A 174 -30.13 5.09 -34.75
CA GLY A 174 -28.80 4.61 -34.36
C GLY A 174 -28.45 4.95 -32.90
N TYR A 175 -27.25 4.58 -32.46
CA TYR A 175 -26.69 4.98 -31.16
C TYR A 175 -25.40 5.78 -31.37
N GLU A 176 -25.22 6.85 -30.60
CA GLU A 176 -23.97 7.60 -30.50
C GLU A 176 -23.46 7.55 -29.07
N PHE A 177 -22.15 7.45 -28.90
CA PHE A 177 -21.57 7.51 -27.56
C PHE A 177 -21.48 8.97 -27.11
N VAL A 178 -22.29 9.32 -26.12
CA VAL A 178 -22.15 10.59 -25.41
C VAL A 178 -21.07 10.43 -24.36
N THR A 179 -20.21 11.43 -24.23
CA THR A 179 -19.12 11.44 -23.27
C THR A 179 -19.25 12.59 -22.27
N THR A 180 -18.84 12.35 -21.04
CA THR A 180 -18.61 13.41 -20.05
C THR A 180 -17.24 13.26 -19.43
N GLU A 181 -16.62 14.39 -19.12
CA GLU A 181 -15.30 14.45 -18.54
C GLU A 181 -15.35 15.18 -17.19
N GLN A 182 -14.62 14.68 -16.21
CA GLN A 182 -14.43 15.31 -14.91
C GLN A 182 -12.93 15.36 -14.61
N LEU A 183 -12.46 16.53 -14.21
CA LEU A 183 -11.07 16.77 -13.83
C LEU A 183 -10.99 17.02 -12.33
N ALA A 184 -10.01 16.42 -11.67
CA ALA A 184 -9.68 16.65 -10.28
C ALA A 184 -8.16 16.70 -10.07
N LYS A 185 -7.75 17.26 -8.94
CA LYS A 185 -6.32 17.31 -8.57
C LYS A 185 -5.89 16.01 -7.92
N HIS A 186 -6.64 15.55 -6.92
CA HIS A 186 -6.30 14.32 -6.20
C HIS A 186 -7.23 13.17 -6.59
N ILE A 187 -6.69 11.95 -6.52
CA ILE A 187 -7.46 10.73 -6.83
C ILE A 187 -8.62 10.52 -5.85
N ASP A 188 -8.51 11.06 -4.64
CA ASP A 188 -9.54 10.92 -3.61
C ASP A 188 -10.61 12.03 -3.68
N ASP A 189 -10.43 13.05 -4.53
CA ASP A 189 -11.38 14.16 -4.68
C ASP A 189 -12.68 13.73 -5.39
N LEU A 190 -12.61 12.69 -6.25
CA LEU A 190 -13.78 12.14 -6.93
C LEU A 190 -14.14 10.78 -6.31
N PRO A 191 -15.42 10.55 -5.93
CA PRO A 191 -15.85 9.29 -5.34
C PRO A 191 -15.52 8.05 -6.20
N LEU A 192 -15.55 8.20 -7.53
CA LEU A 192 -15.25 7.12 -8.47
C LEU A 192 -13.80 6.67 -8.39
N THR A 193 -12.87 7.62 -8.29
CA THR A 193 -11.43 7.35 -8.27
C THR A 193 -10.94 6.99 -6.87
N ALA A 194 -11.57 7.55 -5.83
CA ALA A 194 -11.36 7.15 -4.43
C ALA A 194 -11.68 5.66 -4.21
N ALA A 195 -12.72 5.13 -4.87
CA ALA A 195 -13.11 3.73 -4.76
C ALA A 195 -12.07 2.73 -5.31
N ILE A 196 -11.13 3.20 -6.13
CA ILE A 196 -10.10 2.37 -6.76
C ILE A 196 -8.68 2.79 -6.36
N SER A 197 -8.49 3.84 -5.55
CA SER A 197 -7.16 4.39 -5.26
C SER A 197 -6.26 3.39 -4.54
N LEU A 198 -6.76 2.78 -3.46
CA LEU A 198 -6.04 1.74 -2.71
C LEU A 198 -5.64 0.52 -3.59
N PRO A 199 -6.55 -0.16 -4.30
CA PRO A 199 -6.18 -1.30 -5.14
C PRO A 199 -5.30 -0.91 -6.34
N LEU A 200 -5.48 0.28 -6.91
CA LEU A 200 -4.60 0.79 -7.97
C LEU A 200 -3.16 0.95 -7.47
N TYR A 201 -2.98 1.65 -6.34
CA TYR A 201 -1.64 1.85 -5.78
C TYR A 201 -1.03 0.54 -5.27
N ALA A 202 -1.82 -0.43 -4.81
CA ALA A 202 -1.35 -1.78 -4.50
C ALA A 202 -0.78 -2.49 -5.74
N LEU A 203 -1.51 -2.46 -6.86
CA LEU A 203 -1.06 -3.03 -8.13
C LEU A 203 0.22 -2.37 -8.65
N LEU A 204 0.30 -1.04 -8.60
CA LEU A 204 1.49 -0.30 -9.04
C LEU A 204 2.70 -0.55 -8.13
N ARG A 205 2.49 -0.64 -6.81
CA ARG A 205 3.54 -1.01 -5.84
C ARG A 205 4.11 -2.39 -6.13
N ASP A 206 3.26 -3.39 -6.31
CA ASP A 206 3.69 -4.76 -6.62
C ASP A 206 4.55 -4.81 -7.91
N LYS A 207 4.14 -4.08 -8.96
CA LYS A 207 4.95 -3.97 -10.20
C LYS A 207 6.31 -3.32 -9.97
N LEU A 208 6.35 -2.22 -9.24
CA LEU A 208 7.59 -1.51 -8.95
C LEU A 208 8.52 -2.35 -8.08
N GLN A 209 7.98 -3.05 -7.09
CA GLN A 209 8.72 -3.98 -6.23
C GLN A 209 9.31 -5.15 -7.04
N ARG A 210 8.53 -5.75 -7.95
CA ARG A 210 9.03 -6.79 -8.87
C ARG A 210 10.14 -6.26 -9.79
N HIS A 211 10.00 -5.05 -10.31
CA HIS A 211 11.04 -4.40 -11.12
C HIS A 211 12.32 -4.20 -10.30
N LEU A 212 12.18 -3.64 -9.10
CA LEU A 212 13.28 -3.39 -8.17
C LEU A 212 14.01 -4.67 -7.76
N ALA A 213 13.27 -5.75 -7.47
CA ALA A 213 13.84 -7.05 -7.12
C ALA A 213 14.81 -7.56 -8.20
N VAL A 214 14.43 -7.41 -9.47
CA VAL A 214 15.28 -7.81 -10.60
C VAL A 214 16.49 -6.90 -10.73
N VAL A 215 16.31 -5.58 -10.57
CA VAL A 215 17.42 -4.61 -10.65
C VAL A 215 18.50 -4.90 -9.59
N LEU A 216 18.10 -5.12 -8.34
CA LEU A 216 19.05 -5.34 -7.25
C LEU A 216 19.79 -6.67 -7.40
N ARG A 217 19.09 -7.74 -7.81
CA ARG A 217 19.72 -9.05 -8.04
C ARG A 217 20.66 -9.09 -9.26
N GLN A 218 20.44 -8.25 -10.26
CA GLN A 218 21.27 -8.19 -11.47
C GLN A 218 22.45 -7.22 -11.39
N ALA A 219 22.65 -6.56 -10.25
CA ALA A 219 23.68 -5.54 -10.09
C ALA A 219 25.09 -6.13 -9.93
N THR A 220 25.75 -5.87 -8.80
CA THR A 220 27.08 -6.39 -8.47
C THR A 220 26.95 -7.27 -7.24
N SER A 221 27.74 -8.35 -7.18
CA SER A 221 27.79 -9.20 -5.99
C SER A 221 28.36 -8.43 -4.79
N VAL A 222 27.89 -8.76 -3.59
CA VAL A 222 28.35 -8.09 -2.38
C VAL A 222 29.82 -8.41 -2.10
N SER A 223 30.25 -9.64 -2.38
CA SER A 223 31.65 -10.07 -2.30
C SER A 223 32.56 -9.25 -3.20
N GLU A 224 32.17 -9.01 -4.45
CA GLU A 224 32.95 -8.17 -5.37
C GLU A 224 33.00 -6.70 -4.90
N LEU A 225 31.90 -6.20 -4.31
CA LEU A 225 31.84 -4.86 -3.73
C LEU A 225 32.84 -4.68 -2.58
N VAL A 226 33.03 -5.70 -1.74
CA VAL A 226 34.04 -5.70 -0.67
C VAL A 226 35.39 -6.25 -1.10
N SER A 227 35.69 -6.18 -2.42
CA SER A 227 36.97 -6.60 -3.02
C SER A 227 37.35 -8.06 -2.74
N CYS A 228 36.36 -8.92 -2.54
CA CYS A 228 36.51 -10.33 -2.16
C CYS A 228 37.36 -10.55 -0.91
N ASN A 229 37.45 -9.55 -0.01
CA ASN A 229 38.17 -9.65 1.25
C ASN A 229 37.25 -10.24 2.33
N PRO A 230 37.54 -11.45 2.87
CA PRO A 230 36.69 -12.10 3.87
C PRO A 230 36.52 -11.29 5.16
N CYS A 231 37.55 -10.59 5.62
CA CYS A 231 37.50 -9.80 6.85
C CYS A 231 36.57 -8.58 6.69
N LEU A 232 36.64 -7.90 5.54
CA LEU A 232 35.75 -6.77 5.22
C LEU A 232 34.31 -7.24 5.02
N TYR A 233 34.11 -8.41 4.41
CA TYR A 233 32.77 -9.01 4.28
C TYR A 233 32.16 -9.31 5.64
N GLU A 234 32.92 -9.94 6.55
CA GLU A 234 32.46 -10.27 7.90
C GLU A 234 32.15 -9.00 8.71
N ALA A 235 33.03 -8.00 8.67
CA ALA A 235 32.80 -6.71 9.31
C ALA A 235 31.56 -6.00 8.75
N TYR A 236 31.36 -6.03 7.43
CA TYR A 236 30.18 -5.45 6.79
C TYR A 236 28.90 -6.19 7.20
N SER A 237 28.90 -7.52 7.18
CA SER A 237 27.75 -8.32 7.64
C SER A 237 27.42 -8.00 9.10
N ALA A 238 28.41 -7.96 9.99
CA ALA A 238 28.21 -7.65 11.40
C ALA A 238 27.66 -6.24 11.62
N MET A 239 28.10 -5.26 10.82
CA MET A 239 27.54 -3.90 10.82
C MET A 239 26.06 -3.90 10.44
N VAL A 240 25.68 -4.64 9.39
CA VAL A 240 24.28 -4.75 8.92
C VAL A 240 23.40 -5.41 9.99
N ASP A 241 23.86 -6.50 10.59
CA ASP A 241 23.12 -7.21 11.65
C ASP A 241 22.90 -6.32 12.88
N SER A 242 23.93 -5.57 13.29
CA SER A 242 23.86 -4.62 14.41
C SER A 242 22.86 -3.48 14.13
N LEU A 243 22.81 -2.98 12.90
CA LEU A 243 21.82 -1.96 12.51
C LEU A 243 20.39 -2.51 12.61
N ALA A 244 20.15 -3.70 12.07
CA ALA A 244 18.84 -4.36 12.09
C ALA A 244 18.39 -4.67 13.54
N GLU A 245 19.26 -5.22 14.37
CA GLU A 245 18.94 -5.55 15.76
C GLU A 245 18.56 -4.30 16.58
N ASN A 246 19.33 -3.22 16.44
CA ASN A 246 19.04 -1.96 17.12
C ASN A 246 17.71 -1.35 16.66
N GLY A 247 17.44 -1.36 15.35
CA GLY A 247 16.17 -0.89 14.80
C GLY A 247 14.98 -1.73 15.28
N ASN A 248 15.13 -3.06 15.28
CA ASN A 248 14.12 -4.01 15.75
C ASN A 248 13.70 -3.74 17.19
N ARG A 249 14.66 -3.55 18.11
CA ARG A 249 14.37 -3.28 19.53
C ARG A 249 13.49 -2.04 19.71
N ILE A 250 13.78 -0.97 18.97
CA ILE A 250 13.03 0.30 19.03
C ILE A 250 11.61 0.11 18.51
N VAL A 251 11.47 -0.46 17.31
CA VAL A 251 10.16 -0.67 16.68
C VAL A 251 9.32 -1.67 17.47
N ASP A 252 9.92 -2.73 18.00
CA ASP A 252 9.21 -3.71 18.82
C ASP A 252 8.65 -3.06 20.10
N MET A 253 9.38 -2.12 20.71
CA MET A 253 8.87 -1.34 21.85
C MET A 253 7.68 -0.44 21.47
N ILE A 254 7.73 0.21 20.31
CA ILE A 254 6.60 0.98 19.76
C ILE A 254 5.39 0.06 19.56
N LEU A 255 5.57 -1.08 18.90
CA LEU A 255 4.49 -2.02 18.62
C LEU A 255 3.90 -2.63 19.90
N ILE A 256 4.72 -2.94 20.91
CA ILE A 256 4.26 -3.40 22.22
C ILE A 256 3.35 -2.34 22.87
N ASN A 257 3.77 -1.08 22.88
CA ASN A 257 2.98 0.02 23.44
C ASN A 257 1.67 0.22 22.65
N MET A 258 1.72 0.19 21.31
CA MET A 258 0.52 0.28 20.46
C MET A 258 -0.48 -0.84 20.76
N ARG A 259 -0.03 -2.10 20.83
CA ARG A 259 -0.88 -3.25 21.15
C ARG A 259 -1.48 -3.11 22.55
N ARG A 260 -0.69 -2.69 23.53
CA ARG A 260 -1.17 -2.45 24.88
C ARG A 260 -2.31 -1.42 24.90
N THR A 261 -2.16 -0.29 24.20
CA THR A 261 -3.18 0.75 24.10
C THR A 261 -4.45 0.27 23.42
N LEU A 262 -4.33 -0.50 22.32
CA LEU A 262 -5.45 -1.11 21.62
C LEU A 262 -6.26 -2.05 22.54
N LEU A 263 -5.56 -2.88 23.31
CA LEU A 263 -6.16 -3.84 24.25
C LEU A 263 -6.81 -3.15 25.45
N GLN A 264 -6.11 -2.20 26.07
CA GLN A 264 -6.56 -1.52 27.29
C GLN A 264 -7.76 -0.60 27.06
N ASN A 265 -7.84 0.05 25.90
CA ASN A 265 -8.92 0.97 25.57
C ASN A 265 -10.15 0.27 24.95
N CYS A 266 -10.19 -1.06 24.92
CA CYS A 266 -11.22 -1.86 24.24
C CYS A 266 -11.46 -1.44 22.77
N ARG A 267 -10.45 -0.90 22.10
CA ARG A 267 -10.52 -0.46 20.69
C ARG A 267 -10.18 -1.59 19.72
N GLU A 268 -10.30 -2.84 20.17
CA GLU A 268 -10.18 -4.02 19.32
C GLU A 268 -11.31 -4.10 18.29
N VAL A 269 -12.44 -3.43 18.56
CA VAL A 269 -13.58 -3.34 17.65
C VAL A 269 -13.82 -1.88 17.28
N LEU A 270 -13.62 -1.52 16.00
CA LEU A 270 -14.02 -0.22 15.47
C LEU A 270 -15.38 -0.32 14.82
N GLU A 271 -16.30 0.58 15.15
CA GLU A 271 -17.62 0.65 14.53
C GLU A 271 -17.53 1.28 13.14
N LEU A 272 -18.25 0.70 12.17
CA LEU A 272 -18.37 1.20 10.81
C LEU A 272 -19.80 1.69 10.55
N PRO A 273 -19.98 2.70 9.70
CA PRO A 273 -21.31 3.18 9.35
C PRO A 273 -22.13 2.09 8.64
N PRO A 274 -23.46 2.09 8.81
CA PRO A 274 -24.33 1.14 8.12
C PRO A 274 -24.37 1.42 6.61
N LEU A 275 -24.48 0.35 5.82
CA LEU A 275 -24.57 0.41 4.37
C LEU A 275 -26.03 0.40 3.95
N HIS A 276 -26.42 1.38 3.15
CA HIS A 276 -27.75 1.46 2.55
C HIS A 276 -27.59 1.59 1.03
N ALA A 277 -28.15 0.62 0.31
CA ALA A 277 -27.93 0.49 -1.12
C ALA A 277 -29.19 -0.01 -1.83
N MET A 278 -29.65 0.71 -2.84
CA MET A 278 -30.53 0.14 -3.84
C MET A 278 -29.72 -0.24 -5.08
N PHE A 279 -30.02 -1.41 -5.65
CA PHE A 279 -29.32 -1.94 -6.79
C PHE A 279 -30.30 -2.45 -7.84
N MET A 280 -29.87 -2.41 -9.10
CA MET A 280 -30.54 -3.13 -10.16
C MET A 280 -29.65 -4.26 -10.64
N HIS A 281 -30.20 -5.47 -10.73
CA HIS A 281 -29.49 -6.63 -11.25
C HIS A 281 -30.22 -7.16 -12.49
N LYS A 282 -29.45 -7.49 -13.53
CA LYS A 282 -29.97 -7.97 -14.81
C LYS A 282 -29.60 -9.44 -14.98
N ILE A 283 -30.61 -10.30 -15.12
CA ILE A 283 -30.47 -11.72 -15.44
C ILE A 283 -31.08 -11.94 -16.82
N GLY A 284 -30.23 -12.10 -17.84
CA GLY A 284 -30.68 -12.19 -19.23
C GLY A 284 -31.40 -10.91 -19.68
N SER A 285 -32.66 -11.06 -20.11
CA SER A 285 -33.52 -9.93 -20.53
C SER A 285 -34.33 -9.31 -19.39
N VAL A 286 -34.29 -9.88 -18.18
CA VAL A 286 -35.07 -9.40 -17.02
C VAL A 286 -34.17 -8.59 -16.10
N SER A 287 -34.57 -7.36 -15.79
CA SER A 287 -33.96 -6.54 -14.74
C SER A 287 -34.87 -6.50 -13.51
N PHE A 288 -34.29 -6.61 -12.32
CA PHE A 288 -35.01 -6.42 -11.07
C PHE A 288 -34.26 -5.43 -10.18
N VAL A 289 -35.03 -4.73 -9.35
CA VAL A 289 -34.50 -3.85 -8.32
C VAL A 289 -34.47 -4.60 -7.00
N GLY A 290 -33.36 -4.46 -6.29
CA GLY A 290 -33.19 -4.95 -4.94
C GLY A 290 -32.71 -3.85 -4.01
N LYS A 291 -32.98 -4.02 -2.72
CA LYS A 291 -32.47 -3.18 -1.63
C LYS A 291 -31.53 -4.02 -0.78
N PHE A 292 -30.39 -3.47 -0.38
CA PHE A 292 -29.40 -4.01 0.53
C PHE A 292 -29.23 -3.01 1.68
N GLU A 293 -29.50 -3.43 2.89
CA GLU A 293 -29.38 -2.63 4.11
C GLU A 293 -28.54 -3.41 5.13
N THR A 294 -27.74 -2.73 5.93
CA THR A 294 -27.03 -3.31 7.06
C THR A 294 -27.23 -2.47 8.30
N ASP A 295 -27.02 -3.07 9.46
CA ASP A 295 -26.75 -2.33 10.69
C ASP A 295 -25.32 -1.78 10.68
N ALA A 296 -24.89 -1.19 11.80
CA ALA A 296 -23.51 -0.76 11.99
C ALA A 296 -22.55 -1.95 11.80
N GLY A 297 -21.48 -1.70 11.04
CA GLY A 297 -20.44 -2.68 10.81
C GLY A 297 -19.38 -2.64 11.90
N TRP A 298 -18.39 -3.52 11.78
CA TRP A 298 -17.26 -3.57 12.68
C TRP A 298 -15.96 -3.91 11.95
N VAL A 299 -14.83 -3.45 12.49
CA VAL A 299 -13.46 -3.90 12.18
C VAL A 299 -12.85 -4.50 13.43
N LYS A 300 -12.21 -5.67 13.33
CA LYS A 300 -11.65 -6.39 14.47
C LYS A 300 -10.17 -6.77 14.30
N ASN A 301 -9.55 -7.10 15.43
CA ASN A 301 -8.21 -7.70 15.55
C ASN A 301 -7.03 -6.79 15.18
N LEU A 302 -7.17 -5.47 15.36
CA LEU A 302 -6.09 -4.51 15.13
C LEU A 302 -4.83 -4.79 15.98
N ALA A 303 -5.01 -5.33 17.19
CA ALA A 303 -3.92 -5.69 18.10
C ALA A 303 -3.01 -6.82 17.57
N THR A 304 -3.40 -7.51 16.49
CA THR A 304 -2.55 -8.51 15.81
C THR A 304 -1.47 -7.89 14.91
N ILE A 305 -1.35 -6.56 14.92
CA ILE A 305 -0.32 -5.81 14.17
C ILE A 305 1.09 -6.25 14.56
N ASN A 306 1.89 -6.67 13.60
CA ASN A 306 3.27 -7.12 13.79
C ASN A 306 4.14 -6.68 12.61
N ARG A 307 5.43 -6.44 12.83
CA ARG A 307 6.40 -6.36 11.74
C ARG A 307 6.53 -7.72 11.04
N ILE A 308 6.77 -7.69 9.74
CA ILE A 308 6.97 -8.91 8.95
C ILE A 308 8.45 -9.24 8.72
N ASN A 309 9.31 -8.22 8.73
CA ASN A 309 10.73 -8.31 8.44
C ASN A 309 11.51 -7.53 9.52
N ASP A 310 12.84 -7.50 9.39
CA ASP A 310 13.68 -6.58 10.17
C ASP A 310 13.45 -5.13 9.80
N VAL A 311 13.90 -4.20 10.64
CA VAL A 311 13.73 -2.76 10.47
C VAL A 311 14.83 -2.18 9.58
N SER A 312 14.45 -1.35 8.62
CA SER A 312 15.40 -0.57 7.83
C SER A 312 15.76 0.70 8.59
N VAL A 313 17.04 1.05 8.63
CA VAL A 313 17.53 2.24 9.33
C VAL A 313 18.05 3.24 8.31
N THR A 314 17.75 4.52 8.47
CA THR A 314 18.33 5.59 7.64
C THR A 314 18.90 6.68 8.53
N ARG A 315 20.14 7.10 8.27
CA ARG A 315 20.82 8.19 9.00
C ARG A 315 21.34 9.24 8.03
N ARG A 316 20.42 10.05 7.48
CA ARG A 316 20.79 11.19 6.62
C ARG A 316 21.40 12.35 7.41
N ASP A 317 21.06 12.46 8.70
CA ASP A 317 21.52 13.48 9.62
C ASP A 317 22.13 12.78 10.85
N PRO A 318 23.36 13.11 11.28
CA PRO A 318 23.97 12.52 12.47
C PRO A 318 23.12 12.65 13.74
N ALA A 319 22.26 13.68 13.82
CA ALA A 319 21.39 13.92 14.96
C ALA A 319 20.05 13.17 14.91
N LYS A 320 19.77 12.45 13.81
CA LYS A 320 18.45 11.82 13.55
C LYS A 320 18.61 10.44 12.92
N THR A 321 17.91 9.47 13.50
CA THR A 321 17.79 8.13 12.92
C THR A 321 16.32 7.88 12.59
N SER A 322 16.04 7.53 11.35
CA SER A 322 14.71 7.11 10.92
C SER A 322 14.66 5.60 10.75
N PHE A 323 13.55 5.01 11.17
CA PHE A 323 13.27 3.58 11.15
C PHE A 323 12.09 3.36 10.22
N HIS A 324 12.23 2.44 9.26
CA HIS A 324 11.19 2.10 8.31
C HIS A 324 10.86 0.63 8.45
N VAL A 325 9.58 0.30 8.54
CA VAL A 325 9.13 -1.08 8.76
C VAL A 325 7.82 -1.34 8.03
N THR A 326 7.71 -2.51 7.41
CA THR A 326 6.43 -3.03 6.93
C THR A 326 5.76 -3.82 8.04
N LEU A 327 4.51 -3.44 8.33
CA LEU A 327 3.65 -4.08 9.32
C LEU A 327 2.58 -4.89 8.61
N ARG A 328 2.06 -5.91 9.31
CA ARG A 328 0.92 -6.72 8.91
C ARG A 328 -0.04 -6.89 10.07
N ILE A 329 -1.34 -6.83 9.76
CA ILE A 329 -2.42 -7.23 10.67
C ILE A 329 -2.87 -8.62 10.23
N LYS A 330 -2.58 -9.65 11.03
CA LYS A 330 -2.72 -11.06 10.60
C LYS A 330 -4.18 -11.49 10.44
N ASP A 331 -5.05 -11.06 11.35
CA ASP A 331 -6.42 -11.55 11.43
C ASP A 331 -7.44 -10.41 11.22
N LEU A 332 -7.13 -9.44 10.35
CA LEU A 332 -8.02 -8.31 10.11
C LEU A 332 -9.36 -8.81 9.58
N GLN A 333 -10.42 -8.48 10.31
CA GLN A 333 -11.78 -8.85 9.92
C GLN A 333 -12.66 -7.61 9.86
N ILE A 334 -13.51 -7.57 8.85
CA ILE A 334 -14.55 -6.55 8.67
C ILE A 334 -15.88 -7.26 8.54
N GLY A 335 -16.92 -6.79 9.20
CA GLY A 335 -18.22 -7.44 9.11
C GLY A 335 -19.41 -6.57 9.44
N TYR A 336 -20.58 -7.11 9.15
CA TYR A 336 -21.90 -6.58 9.49
C TYR A 336 -22.72 -7.76 10.02
N ASP A 337 -23.15 -7.67 11.27
CA ASP A 337 -23.79 -8.79 11.96
C ASP A 337 -25.21 -9.06 11.45
N GLU A 338 -25.92 -8.01 11.03
CA GLU A 338 -27.19 -8.11 10.31
C GLU A 338 -27.12 -7.34 8.99
N TYR A 339 -27.44 -8.04 7.90
CA TYR A 339 -27.80 -7.43 6.63
C TYR A 339 -29.19 -7.91 6.20
N ARG A 340 -29.88 -7.09 5.39
CA ARG A 340 -31.16 -7.41 4.77
C ARG A 340 -31.12 -7.11 3.28
N ILE A 341 -31.51 -8.10 2.48
CA ILE A 341 -31.70 -7.96 1.04
C ILE A 341 -33.17 -8.17 0.71
N LYS A 342 -33.78 -7.21 0.01
CA LYS A 342 -35.13 -7.34 -0.55
C LYS A 342 -35.06 -7.25 -2.05
N ALA A 343 -35.40 -8.30 -2.77
CA ALA A 343 -35.41 -8.33 -4.22
C ALA A 343 -36.50 -9.27 -4.73
N MET A 344 -37.22 -8.88 -5.80
CA MET A 344 -38.25 -9.72 -6.43
C MET A 344 -39.31 -10.28 -5.47
N GLY A 345 -39.72 -9.52 -4.45
CA GLY A 345 -40.69 -9.97 -3.43
C GLY A 345 -40.12 -10.97 -2.42
N VAL A 346 -38.85 -11.36 -2.57
CA VAL A 346 -38.12 -12.18 -1.59
C VAL A 346 -37.32 -11.25 -0.68
N SER A 347 -37.39 -11.52 0.63
CA SER A 347 -36.54 -10.88 1.62
C SER A 347 -35.62 -11.96 2.21
N CYS A 348 -34.32 -11.72 2.21
CA CYS A 348 -33.38 -12.54 2.94
C CYS A 348 -32.55 -11.67 3.90
N SER A 349 -32.08 -12.30 4.95
CA SER A 349 -31.25 -11.66 5.97
C SER A 349 -30.17 -12.62 6.39
N GLY A 350 -29.05 -12.06 6.84
CA GLY A 350 -27.93 -12.87 7.28
C GLY A 350 -26.80 -12.00 7.77
N ARG A 351 -25.61 -12.59 7.77
CA ARG A 351 -24.39 -11.98 8.26
C ARG A 351 -23.36 -11.86 7.15
N LEU A 352 -22.63 -10.76 7.14
CA LEU A 352 -21.53 -10.49 6.25
C LEU A 352 -20.24 -10.42 7.08
N ALA A 353 -19.26 -11.26 6.77
CA ALA A 353 -17.94 -11.17 7.37
C ALA A 353 -16.87 -11.37 6.29
N ALA A 354 -15.86 -10.54 6.31
CA ALA A 354 -14.73 -10.55 5.39
C ALA A 354 -13.44 -10.63 6.19
N ALA A 355 -12.64 -11.66 5.96
CA ALA A 355 -11.28 -11.77 6.49
C ALA A 355 -10.29 -11.30 5.42
N PHE A 356 -9.34 -10.45 5.80
CA PHE A 356 -8.31 -9.95 4.91
C PHE A 356 -6.98 -10.62 5.25
N ASN A 357 -6.56 -11.54 4.38
CA ASN A 357 -5.34 -12.32 4.60
C ASN A 357 -4.06 -11.52 4.29
N SER A 358 -4.19 -10.39 3.60
CA SER A 358 -3.07 -9.51 3.24
C SER A 358 -3.44 -8.05 3.52
N CYS A 359 -3.25 -7.62 4.75
CA CYS A 359 -3.25 -6.22 5.13
C CYS A 359 -1.83 -5.78 5.48
N SER A 360 -1.21 -4.97 4.62
CA SER A 360 0.13 -4.42 4.86
C SER A 360 0.10 -2.92 5.08
N LEU A 361 0.92 -2.46 6.02
CA LEU A 361 1.14 -1.05 6.31
C LEU A 361 2.62 -0.72 6.24
N HIS A 362 2.93 0.51 5.88
CA HIS A 362 4.27 1.06 6.06
C HIS A 362 4.25 1.99 7.26
N LEU A 363 5.27 1.87 8.10
CA LEU A 363 5.51 2.75 9.24
C LEU A 363 6.92 3.33 9.11
N ALA A 364 7.01 4.65 9.16
CA ALA A 364 8.27 5.39 9.26
C ALA A 364 8.27 6.26 10.53
N VAL A 365 9.32 6.14 11.33
CA VAL A 365 9.49 6.85 12.60
C VAL A 365 10.88 7.45 12.67
N THR A 366 10.99 8.70 13.09
CA THR A 366 12.28 9.35 13.37
C THR A 366 12.47 9.53 14.86
N ILE A 367 13.66 9.18 15.34
CA ILE A 367 14.14 9.48 16.69
C ILE A 367 15.40 10.32 16.56
N GLY A 368 15.48 11.40 17.33
CA GLY A 368 16.63 12.29 17.28
C GLY A 368 16.73 13.23 18.45
N LEU A 369 17.65 14.19 18.34
CA LEU A 369 17.87 15.25 19.31
C LEU A 369 17.49 16.60 18.70
N ALA A 370 16.58 17.34 19.34
CA ALA A 370 16.25 18.71 19.00
C ALA A 370 17.00 19.65 19.96
N GLN A 371 18.12 20.22 19.50
CA GLN A 371 19.04 21.07 20.28
C GLN A 371 19.74 20.42 21.49
N THR A 372 19.11 19.43 22.14
CA THR A 372 19.59 18.53 23.22
C THR A 372 18.44 17.65 23.75
N GLU A 373 17.19 18.00 23.48
CA GLU A 373 16.04 17.24 23.95
C GLU A 373 15.73 16.07 23.03
N PRO A 374 15.55 14.85 23.58
CA PRO A 374 15.23 13.68 22.79
C PRO A 374 13.78 13.75 22.31
N TYR A 375 13.55 13.47 21.03
CA TYR A 375 12.22 13.41 20.45
C TYR A 375 12.03 12.16 19.61
N ALA A 376 10.78 11.72 19.51
CA ALA A 376 10.33 10.72 18.55
C ALA A 376 9.12 11.25 17.80
N GLN A 377 9.11 11.02 16.50
CA GLN A 377 8.08 11.52 15.60
C GLN A 377 7.64 10.41 14.64
N LEU A 378 6.33 10.36 14.40
CA LEU A 378 5.75 9.57 13.33
C LEU A 378 5.93 10.33 12.01
N ASP A 379 6.71 9.79 11.09
CA ASP A 379 6.94 10.40 9.78
C ASP A 379 5.88 9.95 8.79
N ASP A 380 5.62 8.64 8.73
CA ASP A 380 4.60 8.04 7.88
C ASP A 380 3.93 6.84 8.56
N LEU A 381 2.63 6.67 8.29
CA LEU A 381 1.88 5.45 8.59
C LEU A 381 0.78 5.27 7.56
N THR A 382 1.08 4.49 6.53
CA THR A 382 0.20 4.33 5.37
C THR A 382 -0.27 2.89 5.21
N LEU A 383 -1.57 2.71 4.99
CA LEU A 383 -2.13 1.44 4.55
C LEU A 383 -1.72 1.20 3.11
N GLN A 384 -0.89 0.18 2.86
CA GLN A 384 -0.40 -0.12 1.53
C GLN A 384 -1.39 -1.00 0.78
N SER A 385 -1.82 -2.11 1.37
CA SER A 385 -2.77 -3.01 0.72
C SER A 385 -3.76 -3.61 1.71
N MET A 386 -4.92 -3.99 1.17
CA MET A 386 -5.98 -4.68 1.89
C MET A 386 -6.65 -5.66 0.92
N ASP A 387 -5.93 -6.73 0.62
CA ASP A 387 -6.24 -7.67 -0.46
C ASP A 387 -6.53 -9.09 0.09
N ASN A 388 -6.85 -10.01 -0.83
CA ASN A 388 -7.17 -11.41 -0.52
C ASN A 388 -8.32 -11.54 0.49
N MET A 389 -9.41 -10.83 0.19
CA MET A 389 -10.65 -10.87 0.96
C MET A 389 -11.32 -12.25 0.82
N ASP A 390 -11.38 -12.99 1.92
CA ASP A 390 -12.24 -14.17 2.04
C ASP A 390 -13.60 -13.74 2.61
N LEU A 391 -14.64 -13.88 1.79
CA LEU A 391 -15.97 -13.39 2.10
C LEU A 391 -16.88 -14.53 2.54
N HIS A 392 -17.40 -14.40 3.74
CA HIS A 392 -18.44 -15.27 4.27
C HIS A 392 -19.76 -14.52 4.35
N VAL A 393 -20.69 -14.91 3.48
CA VAL A 393 -22.06 -14.40 3.45
C VAL A 393 -23.01 -15.53 3.82
N THR A 394 -23.79 -15.36 4.88
CA THR A 394 -24.83 -16.33 5.28
C THR A 394 -26.21 -15.84 4.87
N GLY A 395 -27.19 -16.72 4.70
CA GLY A 395 -28.59 -16.30 4.54
C GLY A 395 -28.96 -15.75 3.16
N LEU A 396 -28.13 -15.91 2.12
CA LEU A 396 -28.49 -15.49 0.75
C LEU A 396 -29.67 -16.29 0.16
N GLY A 397 -29.82 -17.56 0.54
CA GLY A 397 -30.93 -18.42 0.10
C GLY A 397 -31.10 -18.44 -1.42
N PRO A 398 -32.31 -18.14 -1.96
CA PRO A 398 -32.56 -18.13 -3.41
C PRO A 398 -31.85 -16.99 -4.16
N LEU A 399 -31.26 -16.03 -3.44
CA LEU A 399 -30.48 -14.92 -4.02
C LEU A 399 -28.97 -15.21 -4.04
N SER A 400 -28.56 -16.48 -4.02
CA SER A 400 -27.14 -16.89 -4.05
C SER A 400 -26.35 -16.34 -5.25
N GLY A 401 -27.02 -16.09 -6.37
CA GLY A 401 -26.43 -15.43 -7.55
C GLY A 401 -25.97 -13.98 -7.31
N LEU A 402 -26.39 -13.34 -6.21
CA LEU A 402 -25.94 -11.99 -5.84
C LEU A 402 -24.63 -11.97 -5.04
N SER A 403 -24.02 -13.13 -4.75
CA SER A 403 -22.79 -13.24 -3.96
C SER A 403 -21.66 -12.34 -4.48
N GLY A 404 -21.47 -12.27 -5.80
CA GLY A 404 -20.46 -11.40 -6.43
C GLY A 404 -20.73 -9.92 -6.19
N ALA A 405 -21.98 -9.48 -6.27
CA ALA A 405 -22.38 -8.09 -6.01
C ALA A 405 -22.22 -7.73 -4.53
N VAL A 406 -22.56 -8.65 -3.61
CA VAL A 406 -22.30 -8.47 -2.18
C VAL A 406 -20.80 -8.36 -1.90
N GLY A 407 -19.97 -9.16 -2.57
CA GLY A 407 -18.52 -9.05 -2.47
C GLY A 407 -17.95 -7.74 -3.01
N ALA A 408 -18.46 -7.22 -4.12
CA ALA A 408 -18.07 -5.91 -4.64
C ALA A 408 -18.41 -4.77 -3.64
N ARG A 409 -19.57 -4.85 -2.98
CA ARG A 409 -19.95 -3.90 -1.91
C ARG A 409 -19.08 -4.03 -0.66
N ALA A 410 -18.76 -5.25 -0.24
CA ALA A 410 -17.88 -5.49 0.90
C ALA A 410 -16.49 -4.90 0.66
N ARG A 411 -15.92 -5.11 -0.55
CA ARG A 411 -14.66 -4.48 -0.95
C ARG A 411 -14.76 -2.95 -0.96
N GLY A 412 -15.81 -2.41 -1.57
CA GLY A 412 -16.06 -0.97 -1.61
C GLY A 412 -16.15 -0.34 -0.22
N ALA A 413 -16.89 -0.97 0.70
CA ALA A 413 -16.99 -0.53 2.10
C ALA A 413 -15.65 -0.66 2.84
N GLY A 414 -14.87 -1.70 2.51
CA GLY A 414 -13.51 -1.86 3.00
C GLY A 414 -12.63 -0.66 2.66
N VAL A 415 -12.63 -0.24 1.40
CA VAL A 415 -11.84 0.92 0.94
C VAL A 415 -12.41 2.25 1.47
N ALA A 416 -13.73 2.44 1.42
CA ALA A 416 -14.35 3.73 1.71
C ALA A 416 -14.53 4.03 3.21
N HIS A 417 -14.65 2.99 4.06
CA HIS A 417 -14.96 3.17 5.48
C HIS A 417 -13.91 2.51 6.37
N ALA A 418 -13.58 1.24 6.13
CA ALA A 418 -12.70 0.52 7.04
C ALA A 418 -11.25 0.97 6.95
N ALA A 419 -10.71 1.16 5.74
CA ALA A 419 -9.34 1.63 5.55
C ALA A 419 -9.10 3.01 6.21
N PRO A 420 -9.93 4.05 6.00
CA PRO A 420 -9.80 5.32 6.71
C PRO A 420 -9.92 5.20 8.23
N ALA A 421 -10.87 4.41 8.74
CA ALA A 421 -11.06 4.21 10.17
C ALA A 421 -9.84 3.51 10.81
N LEU A 422 -9.30 2.50 10.14
CA LEU A 422 -8.10 1.77 10.53
C LEU A 422 -6.87 2.69 10.56
N SER A 423 -6.64 3.44 9.48
CA SER A 423 -5.52 4.40 9.41
C SER A 423 -5.61 5.46 10.51
N ALA A 424 -6.80 6.03 10.75
CA ALA A 424 -7.00 7.04 11.79
C ALA A 424 -6.73 6.47 13.19
N GLN A 425 -7.22 5.27 13.49
CA GLN A 425 -7.00 4.62 14.77
C GLN A 425 -5.52 4.28 14.99
N LEU A 426 -4.86 3.68 14.00
CA LEU A 426 -3.45 3.31 14.11
C LEU A 426 -2.54 4.54 14.21
N HIS A 427 -2.85 5.65 13.53
CA HIS A 427 -2.13 6.91 13.70
C HIS A 427 -2.26 7.44 15.12
N HIS A 428 -3.45 7.37 15.71
CA HIS A 428 -3.67 7.80 17.09
C HIS A 428 -2.84 6.96 18.07
N ASP A 429 -2.88 5.64 17.94
CA ASP A 429 -2.16 4.73 18.85
C ASP A 429 -0.64 4.80 18.65
N ALA A 430 -0.16 4.97 17.42
CA ALA A 430 1.26 5.17 17.13
C ALA A 430 1.78 6.44 17.81
N ARG A 431 1.04 7.55 17.75
CA ARG A 431 1.43 8.80 18.44
C ARG A 431 1.49 8.64 19.95
N ILE A 432 0.53 7.92 20.54
CA ILE A 432 0.55 7.59 21.99
C ILE A 432 1.79 6.73 22.31
N ALA A 433 2.02 5.67 21.53
CA ALA A 433 3.14 4.77 21.74
C ALA A 433 4.51 5.47 21.65
N LEU A 434 4.66 6.43 20.73
CA LEU A 434 5.87 7.24 20.60
C LEU A 434 6.09 8.18 21.80
N ALA A 435 5.02 8.76 22.34
CA ALA A 435 5.11 9.63 23.52
C ALA A 435 5.53 8.87 24.79
N GLU A 436 5.26 7.56 24.85
CA GLU A 436 5.62 6.68 25.97
C GLU A 436 7.01 6.04 25.84
N LEU A 437 7.77 6.35 24.78
CA LEU A 437 9.09 5.77 24.60
C LEU A 437 10.10 6.32 25.63
N PRO A 438 10.95 5.47 26.23
CA PRO A 438 12.04 5.89 27.09
C PRO A 438 13.22 6.45 26.27
N LEU A 439 13.00 7.58 25.58
CA LEU A 439 13.93 8.13 24.58
C LEU A 439 15.34 8.42 25.14
N TYR A 440 15.42 8.84 26.40
CA TYR A 440 16.71 9.10 27.06
C TYR A 440 17.58 7.84 27.17
N HIS A 441 16.99 6.70 27.49
CA HIS A 441 17.70 5.41 27.54
C HIS A 441 18.08 4.94 26.14
N LEU A 442 17.21 5.16 25.14
CA LEU A 442 17.48 4.75 23.76
C LEU A 442 18.65 5.51 23.12
N LEU A 443 18.77 6.81 23.39
CA LEU A 443 19.83 7.64 22.81
C LEU A 443 21.15 7.60 23.58
N HIS A 444 21.13 7.26 24.88
CA HIS A 444 22.33 7.25 25.74
C HIS A 444 22.73 5.85 26.25
N GLY A 445 22.03 4.78 25.86
CA GLY A 445 22.26 3.42 26.36
C GLY A 445 23.70 2.91 26.20
N LYS A 446 24.41 3.29 25.13
CA LYS A 446 25.84 2.93 24.95
C LYS A 446 26.78 3.54 26.01
N GLN A 447 26.39 4.61 26.71
CA GLN A 447 27.21 5.19 27.78
C GLN A 447 27.00 4.51 29.14
N TYR A 448 25.88 3.82 29.37
CA TYR A 448 25.57 3.20 30.66
C TYR A 448 26.08 1.75 30.79
N ASP A 449 26.24 1.01 29.70
CA ASP A 449 26.81 -0.36 29.73
C ASP A 449 28.31 -0.38 30.06
N ASN A 450 29.00 0.75 29.95
CA ASN A 450 30.42 0.88 30.37
C ASN A 450 30.61 1.25 31.85
N TYR A 451 29.53 1.49 32.60
CA TYR A 451 29.58 1.78 34.04
C TYR A 451 28.99 0.67 34.92
N VAL A 452 28.50 -0.41 34.30
CA VAL A 452 28.04 -1.62 35.00
C VAL A 452 28.76 -2.84 34.41
N ASN A 453 30.07 -2.90 34.61
CA ASN A 453 30.86 -4.13 34.66
C ASN A 453 31.93 -4.00 35.74
#